data_AF-A0A1G7ACI2-F1
#
_entry.id   AF-A0A1G7ACI2-F1
#
_cell.length_a   1.000
_cell.length_b   1.000
_cell.length_c   1.000
_cell.angle_alpha   90.00
_cell.angle_beta   90.00
_cell.angle_gamma   90.00
#
_symmetry.space_group_name_H-M   'P 1'
#
loop_
_entity.id
_entity.type
_entity.pdbx_description
1 polymer ?
#
loop_
_entity_poly.entity_id
_entity_poly.type
_entity_poly.pdbx_seq_one_letter_code
_entity_poly.pdbx_strand_id
1 'polypeptide(L)'
;MPKQDWIRATLKDRGYKLKDAAEALGIPAPRVTDILKGARGVQAHEILPLSQLLGMNAPSLLESLKTGEQTFVSAGEDGRLPLLGSLTGSGTLAPLPEDISFTSVPLPPDAGTSDGLYCYVMGDASMAREIPPGSLVIAADPKHHYAPVAPGALLLVDLDDGRLVLRQFTRTESGEDWLVPLPDTPNPDFKSWRFSLLSDLMPDGAGTDQEVLRITDVVASVMWVHQRRAAKPQPA
;
A
#
# COMPACT_ATOMS: atom_id res chain seq x y z
N MET A 1 9.01 31.68 -7.56
CA MET A 1 8.24 30.44 -7.78
C MET A 1 7.84 30.39 -9.25
N PRO A 2 7.61 29.19 -9.84
CA PRO A 2 7.08 29.08 -11.19
C PRO A 2 5.76 29.85 -11.33
N LYS A 3 5.46 30.37 -12.52
CA LYS A 3 4.19 31.08 -12.77
C LYS A 3 3.05 30.07 -12.71
N GLN A 4 2.04 30.34 -11.88
CA GLN A 4 0.88 29.46 -11.66
C GLN A 4 -0.29 29.79 -12.60
N ASP A 5 0.01 30.13 -13.86
CA ASP A 5 -0.98 30.55 -14.85
C ASP A 5 -2.04 29.47 -15.11
N TRP A 6 -1.65 28.19 -14.92
CA TRP A 6 -2.55 27.04 -15.01
C TRP A 6 -3.66 27.07 -13.96
N ILE A 7 -3.40 27.47 -12.71
CA ILE A 7 -4.42 27.54 -11.63
C ILE A 7 -5.54 28.50 -12.05
N ARG A 8 -5.17 29.66 -12.59
CA ARG A 8 -6.12 30.65 -13.08
C ARG A 8 -6.95 30.10 -14.25
N ALA A 9 -6.32 29.38 -15.18
CA ALA A 9 -7.01 28.77 -16.30
C ALA A 9 -8.03 27.71 -15.83
N THR A 10 -7.63 26.81 -14.93
CA THR A 10 -8.49 25.75 -14.38
C THR A 10 -9.67 26.31 -13.59
N LEU A 11 -9.47 27.34 -12.76
CA LEU A 11 -10.56 27.99 -12.04
C LEU A 11 -11.58 28.62 -13.01
N LYS A 12 -11.10 29.28 -14.07
CA LYS A 12 -11.96 29.90 -15.09
C LYS A 12 -12.75 28.85 -15.87
N ASP A 13 -12.11 27.76 -16.28
CA ASP A 13 -12.74 26.66 -17.01
C ASP A 13 -13.88 26.02 -16.21
N ARG A 14 -13.69 25.91 -14.89
CA ARG A 14 -14.69 25.40 -13.95
C ARG A 14 -15.75 26.42 -13.51
N GLY A 15 -15.71 27.64 -14.05
CA GLY A 15 -16.68 28.68 -13.75
C GLY A 15 -16.51 29.35 -12.38
N TYR A 16 -15.41 29.12 -11.67
CA TYR A 16 -15.12 29.79 -10.40
C TYR A 16 -14.62 31.22 -10.62
N LYS A 17 -15.15 32.15 -9.83
CA LYS A 17 -14.65 33.53 -9.74
C LYS A 17 -13.65 33.66 -8.60
N LEU A 18 -12.87 34.75 -8.63
CA LEU A 18 -11.91 35.06 -7.57
C LEU A 18 -12.56 35.13 -6.17
N LYS A 19 -13.80 35.61 -6.10
CA LYS A 19 -14.57 35.65 -4.85
C LYS A 19 -14.84 34.24 -4.31
N ASP A 20 -15.23 33.32 -5.18
CA ASP A 20 -15.57 31.95 -4.82
C ASP A 20 -14.32 31.20 -4.32
N ALA A 21 -13.17 31.44 -4.96
CA ALA A 21 -11.88 30.90 -4.50
C ALA A 21 -11.48 31.46 -3.12
N ALA A 22 -11.66 32.77 -2.89
CA ALA A 22 -11.37 33.40 -1.61
C ALA A 22 -12.25 32.85 -0.47
N GLU A 23 -13.54 32.66 -0.75
CA GLU A 23 -14.51 32.09 0.18
C GLU A 23 -14.17 30.64 0.53
N ALA A 24 -13.93 29.80 -0.49
CA ALA A 24 -13.61 28.38 -0.29
C ALA A 24 -12.25 28.16 0.42
N LEU A 25 -11.28 29.05 0.21
CA LEU A 25 -9.97 28.99 0.88
C LEU A 25 -10.00 29.64 2.28
N GLY A 26 -11.06 30.39 2.62
CA GLY A 26 -11.12 31.14 3.88
C GLY A 26 -10.08 32.26 3.99
N ILE A 27 -9.60 32.80 2.86
CA ILE A 27 -8.55 33.82 2.82
C ILE A 27 -8.96 35.08 2.04
N PRO A 28 -8.33 36.24 2.29
CA PRO A 28 -8.65 37.47 1.56
C PRO A 28 -8.36 37.35 0.04
N ALA A 29 -9.24 37.90 -0.79
CA ALA A 29 -9.07 37.92 -2.26
C ALA A 29 -7.72 38.49 -2.76
N PRO A 30 -7.10 39.50 -2.11
CA PRO A 30 -5.75 39.93 -2.47
C PRO A 30 -4.71 38.81 -2.33
N ARG A 31 -4.83 37.96 -1.29
CA ARG A 31 -3.93 36.83 -1.08
C ARG A 31 -4.09 35.77 -2.16
N VAL A 32 -5.33 35.46 -2.55
CA VAL A 32 -5.61 34.57 -3.69
C VAL A 32 -4.92 35.11 -4.95
N THR A 33 -5.02 36.43 -5.19
CA THR A 33 -4.36 37.08 -6.34
C THR A 33 -2.84 36.92 -6.31
N ASP A 34 -2.22 37.02 -5.13
CA ASP A 34 -0.78 36.83 -4.96
C ASP A 34 -0.35 35.38 -5.21
N ILE A 35 -1.15 34.40 -4.77
CA ILE A 35 -0.93 32.97 -5.06
C ILE A 35 -0.98 32.74 -6.57
N LEU A 36 -2.04 33.21 -7.25
CA LEU A 36 -2.20 33.05 -8.70
C LEU A 36 -1.08 33.71 -9.52
N LYS A 37 -0.45 34.76 -9.00
CA LYS A 37 0.72 35.42 -9.62
C LYS A 37 2.05 34.70 -9.32
N GLY A 38 2.05 33.67 -8.47
CA GLY A 38 3.25 33.01 -7.97
C GLY A 38 4.08 33.88 -7.03
N ALA A 39 3.53 34.98 -6.51
CA ALA A 39 4.19 35.90 -5.58
C ALA A 39 4.19 35.36 -4.14
N ARG A 40 3.24 34.48 -3.82
CA ARG A 40 3.17 33.74 -2.55
C ARG A 40 2.94 32.26 -2.79
N GLY A 41 3.51 31.43 -1.92
CA GLY A 41 3.23 30.00 -1.88
C GLY A 41 1.90 29.69 -1.19
N VAL A 42 1.35 28.54 -1.55
CA VAL A 42 0.17 27.96 -0.90
C VAL A 42 0.59 27.38 0.46
N GLN A 43 -0.15 27.71 1.52
CA GLN A 43 0.08 27.22 2.87
C GLN A 43 -0.64 25.89 3.10
N ALA A 44 -0.18 25.12 4.09
CA ALA A 44 -0.68 23.76 4.35
C ALA A 44 -2.21 23.67 4.50
N HIS A 45 -2.84 24.62 5.21
CA HIS A 45 -4.29 24.64 5.40
C HIS A 45 -5.08 25.03 4.13
N GLU A 46 -4.41 25.60 3.12
CA GLU A 46 -5.00 26.03 1.86
C GLU A 46 -4.95 24.91 0.80
N ILE A 47 -4.11 23.88 0.99
CA ILE A 47 -3.88 22.81 0.02
C ILE A 47 -5.17 22.02 -0.25
N LEU A 48 -5.86 21.57 0.81
CA LEU A 48 -7.03 20.72 0.64
C LEU A 48 -8.20 21.45 -0.05
N PRO A 49 -8.61 22.65 0.40
CA PRO A 49 -9.70 23.37 -0.28
C PRO A 49 -9.32 23.80 -1.72
N LEU A 50 -8.05 24.16 -1.95
CA LEU A 50 -7.58 24.50 -3.30
C LEU A 50 -7.63 23.29 -4.24
N SER A 51 -7.22 22.11 -3.75
CA SER A 51 -7.25 20.87 -4.53
C SER A 51 -8.67 20.51 -4.96
N GLN A 52 -9.66 20.73 -4.09
CA GLN A 52 -11.08 20.50 -4.38
C GLN A 52 -11.62 21.46 -5.46
N LEU A 53 -11.32 22.75 -5.37
CA LEU A 53 -11.71 23.74 -6.40
C LEU A 53 -11.14 23.36 -7.77
N LEU A 54 -9.87 22.95 -7.80
CA LEU A 54 -9.18 22.54 -9.02
C LEU A 54 -9.56 21.13 -9.48
N GLY A 55 -10.23 20.36 -8.63
CA GLY A 55 -10.66 18.97 -8.84
C GLY A 55 -9.51 18.05 -9.14
N MET A 56 -8.47 18.19 -8.34
CA MET A 56 -7.33 17.29 -8.30
C MET A 56 -7.11 16.86 -6.86
N ASN A 57 -6.42 15.75 -6.67
CA ASN A 57 -6.02 15.29 -5.34
C ASN A 57 -4.87 16.16 -4.78
N ALA A 58 -4.69 16.16 -3.46
CA ALA A 58 -3.65 16.95 -2.81
C ALA A 58 -2.21 16.61 -3.29
N PRO A 59 -1.84 15.32 -3.54
CA PRO A 59 -0.55 14.99 -4.15
C PRO A 59 -0.33 15.64 -5.53
N SER A 60 -1.33 15.61 -6.40
CA SER A 60 -1.29 16.27 -7.72
C SER A 60 -1.10 17.77 -7.59
N LEU A 61 -1.81 18.41 -6.65
CA LEU A 61 -1.64 19.84 -6.41
C LEU A 61 -0.21 20.18 -5.94
N LEU A 62 0.33 19.41 -4.99
CA LEU A 62 1.68 19.64 -4.47
C LEU A 62 2.75 19.47 -5.55
N GLU A 63 2.65 18.43 -6.38
CA GLU A 63 3.58 18.23 -7.49
C GLU A 63 3.40 19.33 -8.55
N SER A 64 2.17 19.73 -8.86
CA SER A 64 1.89 20.83 -9.80
C SER A 64 2.43 22.19 -9.33
N LEU A 65 2.41 22.45 -8.02
CA LEU A 65 2.97 23.66 -7.42
C LEU A 65 4.51 23.68 -7.48
N LYS A 66 5.13 22.50 -7.42
CA LYS A 66 6.58 22.31 -7.48
C LYS A 66 7.11 22.42 -8.91
N THR A 67 6.46 21.75 -9.86
CA THR A 67 6.83 21.77 -11.28
C THR A 67 6.42 23.07 -11.96
N GLY A 68 5.36 23.72 -11.48
CA GLY A 68 4.78 24.91 -12.10
C GLY A 68 3.82 24.59 -13.25
N GLU A 69 3.55 23.32 -13.50
CA GLU A 69 2.66 22.83 -14.55
C GLU A 69 1.62 21.90 -13.96
N GLN A 70 0.43 21.83 -14.57
CA GLN A 70 -0.62 20.93 -14.10
C GLN A 70 -0.17 19.47 -14.28
N THR A 71 0.16 18.84 -13.17
CA THR A 71 0.72 17.49 -13.08
C THR A 71 -0.26 16.63 -12.30
N PHE A 72 -0.78 15.57 -12.94
CA PHE A 72 -1.64 14.61 -12.27
C PHE A 72 -0.79 13.47 -11.74
N VAL A 73 -0.70 13.40 -10.42
CA VAL A 73 -0.17 12.24 -9.72
C VAL A 73 -1.38 11.38 -9.38
N SER A 74 -1.31 10.09 -9.72
CA SER A 74 -2.32 9.13 -9.29
C SER A 74 -2.34 9.11 -7.77
N ALA A 75 -3.27 9.84 -7.14
CA ALA A 75 -3.66 9.48 -5.79
C ALA A 75 -4.49 8.23 -5.96
N GLY A 76 -4.10 7.13 -5.32
CA GLY A 76 -4.98 5.97 -5.22
C GLY A 76 -6.37 6.44 -4.79
N GLU A 77 -7.36 6.10 -5.61
CA GLU A 77 -8.71 6.61 -5.58
C GLU A 77 -9.31 6.54 -4.15
N ASP A 78 -9.90 7.65 -3.70
CA ASP A 78 -10.66 7.80 -2.44
C ASP A 78 -9.97 7.49 -1.10
N GLY A 79 -8.64 7.36 -1.04
CA GLY A 79 -7.99 6.94 0.20
C GLY A 79 -8.48 5.56 0.64
N ARG A 80 -8.86 4.74 -0.34
CA ARG A 80 -9.23 3.35 -0.17
C ARG A 80 -8.18 2.49 -0.85
N LEU A 81 -7.89 1.36 -0.24
CA LEU A 81 -6.96 0.38 -0.75
C LEU A 81 -7.74 -0.71 -1.49
N PRO A 82 -7.53 -0.93 -2.80
CA PRO A 82 -8.21 -1.98 -3.54
C PRO A 82 -7.84 -3.36 -3.01
N LEU A 83 -8.82 -4.27 -3.03
CA LEU A 83 -8.60 -5.68 -2.77
C LEU A 83 -8.10 -6.35 -4.05
N LEU A 84 -6.90 -6.92 -3.98
CA LEU A 84 -6.21 -7.49 -5.13
C LEU A 84 -6.61 -8.94 -5.40
N GLY A 85 -7.15 -9.64 -4.40
CA GLY A 85 -7.58 -11.03 -4.52
C GLY A 85 -7.40 -11.79 -3.21
N SER A 86 -7.41 -13.11 -3.33
CA SER A 86 -7.20 -14.02 -2.21
C SER A 86 -5.85 -14.73 -2.29
N LEU A 87 -5.04 -14.60 -1.25
CA LEU A 87 -3.73 -15.25 -1.14
C LEU A 87 -3.89 -16.70 -0.70
N THR A 88 -3.22 -17.61 -1.40
CA THR A 88 -3.13 -19.02 -1.00
C THR A 88 -1.68 -19.40 -0.70
N GLY A 89 -1.49 -20.39 0.16
CA GLY A 89 -0.19 -20.98 0.49
C GLY A 89 0.51 -21.65 -0.69
N SER A 90 -0.24 -22.01 -1.75
CA SER A 90 0.30 -22.50 -3.03
C SER A 90 0.88 -21.38 -3.91
N GLY A 91 0.58 -20.12 -3.57
CA GLY A 91 1.04 -18.93 -4.26
C GLY A 91 0.16 -18.46 -5.41
N THR A 92 -1.03 -19.03 -5.56
CA THR A 92 -1.99 -18.61 -6.59
C THR A 92 -2.85 -17.48 -6.05
N LEU A 93 -2.86 -16.33 -6.73
CA LEU A 93 -3.82 -15.27 -6.41
C LEU A 93 -5.19 -15.68 -6.94
N ALA A 94 -6.04 -16.17 -6.04
CA ALA A 94 -7.40 -16.56 -6.38
C ALA A 94 -8.31 -15.32 -6.47
N PRO A 95 -9.42 -15.39 -7.23
CA PRO A 95 -10.47 -14.38 -7.18
C PRO A 95 -10.98 -14.17 -5.75
N LEU A 96 -11.56 -13.00 -5.49
CA LEU A 96 -12.19 -12.74 -4.19
C LEU A 96 -13.34 -13.73 -3.94
N PRO A 97 -13.46 -14.27 -2.72
CA PRO A 97 -14.61 -15.08 -2.32
C PRO A 97 -15.94 -14.35 -2.57
N GLU A 98 -16.95 -15.08 -3.06
CA GLU A 98 -18.27 -14.52 -3.41
C GLU A 98 -19.00 -13.87 -2.21
N ASP A 99 -18.64 -14.24 -0.99
CA ASP A 99 -19.23 -13.70 0.24
C ASP A 99 -18.62 -12.35 0.68
N ILE A 100 -17.64 -11.83 -0.07
CA ILE A 100 -17.04 -10.52 0.14
C ILE A 100 -17.77 -9.49 -0.75
N SER A 101 -18.54 -8.62 -0.10
CA SER A 101 -19.37 -7.61 -0.78
C SER A 101 -18.66 -6.30 -1.12
N PHE A 102 -17.37 -6.19 -0.81
CA PHE A 102 -16.57 -4.98 -1.02
C PHE A 102 -15.34 -5.27 -1.86
N THR A 103 -14.90 -4.29 -2.65
CA THR A 103 -13.74 -4.40 -3.54
C THR A 103 -12.56 -3.53 -3.09
N SER A 104 -12.74 -2.77 -2.01
CA SER A 104 -11.70 -1.92 -1.42
C SER A 104 -11.96 -1.71 0.07
N VAL A 105 -10.90 -1.42 0.83
CA VAL A 105 -10.94 -1.14 2.28
C VAL A 105 -10.44 0.27 2.57
N PRO A 106 -10.82 0.89 3.71
CA PRO A 106 -10.21 2.15 4.13
C PRO A 106 -8.69 2.00 4.30
N LEU A 107 -7.93 3.07 4.03
CA LEU A 107 -6.52 3.08 4.37
C LEU A 107 -6.30 2.91 5.88
N PRO A 108 -5.23 2.23 6.30
CA PRO A 108 -4.81 2.23 7.69
C PRO A 108 -4.59 3.67 8.17
N PRO A 109 -4.97 4.01 9.42
CA PRO A 109 -4.86 5.37 9.95
C PRO A 109 -3.42 5.93 9.92
N ASP A 110 -2.44 5.04 9.95
CA ASP A 110 -1.02 5.38 10.10
C ASP A 110 -0.28 5.42 8.76
N ALA A 111 -0.92 5.00 7.65
CA ALA A 111 -0.27 4.81 6.36
C ALA A 111 0.04 6.11 5.62
N GLY A 112 -0.77 7.16 5.80
CA GLY A 112 -0.63 8.45 5.12
C GLY A 112 -0.85 8.46 3.60
N THR A 113 -0.60 7.34 2.90
CA THR A 113 -0.81 7.13 1.46
C THR A 113 -1.13 5.65 1.16
N SER A 114 -1.81 5.40 0.04
CA SER A 114 -2.05 4.05 -0.51
C SER A 114 -0.87 3.52 -1.34
N ASP A 115 0.04 4.39 -1.78
CA ASP A 115 1.16 4.01 -2.63
C ASP A 115 2.07 3.01 -1.92
N GLY A 116 2.40 1.89 -2.57
CA GLY A 116 3.21 0.82 -1.97
C GLY A 116 2.47 -0.01 -0.91
N LEU A 117 1.15 0.13 -0.78
CA LEU A 117 0.32 -0.77 0.00
C LEU A 117 -0.40 -1.78 -0.89
N TYR A 118 -0.63 -2.96 -0.34
CA TYR A 118 -1.32 -4.07 -1.01
C TYR A 118 -2.34 -4.67 -0.05
N CYS A 119 -3.57 -4.92 -0.52
CA CYS A 119 -4.61 -5.56 0.30
C CYS A 119 -5.09 -6.87 -0.31
N TYR A 120 -5.12 -7.90 0.52
CA TYR A 120 -5.54 -9.24 0.14
C TYR A 120 -6.47 -9.84 1.19
N VAL A 121 -7.13 -10.93 0.81
CA VAL A 121 -7.85 -11.82 1.73
C VAL A 121 -7.04 -13.09 1.89
N MET A 122 -6.81 -13.55 3.12
CA MET A 122 -6.18 -14.85 3.35
C MET A 122 -7.15 -15.95 2.91
N GLY A 123 -6.81 -16.72 1.88
CA GLY A 123 -7.69 -17.70 1.25
C GLY A 123 -7.62 -19.10 1.86
N ASP A 124 -6.54 -19.41 2.58
CA ASP A 124 -6.33 -20.73 3.16
C ASP A 124 -5.62 -20.68 4.52
N ALA A 125 -5.29 -21.87 5.03
CA ALA A 125 -4.74 -22.06 6.35
C ALA A 125 -3.21 -22.02 6.40
N SER A 126 -2.50 -21.60 5.35
CA SER A 126 -1.02 -21.66 5.33
C SER A 126 -0.37 -20.77 6.38
N MET A 127 -1.10 -19.77 6.87
CA MET A 127 -0.66 -18.82 7.91
C MET A 127 -1.63 -18.81 9.10
N ALA A 128 -2.50 -19.81 9.25
CA ALA A 128 -3.64 -19.78 10.17
C ALA A 128 -3.32 -19.40 11.63
N ARG A 129 -2.13 -19.74 12.13
CA ARG A 129 -1.69 -19.41 13.50
C ARG A 129 -1.59 -17.90 13.75
N GLU A 130 -1.26 -17.13 12.71
CA GLU A 130 -1.11 -15.66 12.78
C GLU A 130 -2.24 -14.95 12.04
N ILE A 131 -2.64 -15.50 10.88
CA ILE A 131 -3.62 -14.94 9.97
C ILE A 131 -4.62 -16.04 9.59
N PRO A 132 -5.76 -16.13 10.29
CA PRO A 132 -6.80 -17.09 9.96
C PRO A 132 -7.36 -16.86 8.54
N PRO A 133 -7.86 -17.93 7.86
CA PRO A 133 -8.57 -17.78 6.60
C PRO A 133 -9.73 -16.77 6.69
N GLY A 134 -9.94 -16.00 5.61
CA GLY A 134 -10.91 -14.92 5.53
C GLY A 134 -10.48 -13.60 6.19
N SER A 135 -9.28 -13.54 6.78
CA SER A 135 -8.72 -12.29 7.31
C SER A 135 -8.29 -11.36 6.17
N LEU A 136 -8.43 -10.06 6.38
CA LEU A 136 -7.86 -9.04 5.51
C LEU A 136 -6.39 -8.82 5.90
N VAL A 137 -5.51 -8.84 4.91
CA VAL A 137 -4.08 -8.64 5.05
C VAL A 137 -3.70 -7.38 4.30
N ILE A 138 -3.10 -6.41 5.00
CA ILE A 138 -2.52 -5.22 4.38
C ILE A 138 -1.01 -5.30 4.56
N ALA A 139 -0.32 -5.40 3.43
CA ALA A 139 1.13 -5.44 3.36
C ALA A 139 1.67 -4.17 2.72
N ALA A 140 2.86 -3.76 3.15
CA ALA A 140 3.51 -2.54 2.72
C ALA A 140 4.88 -2.82 2.12
N ASP A 141 5.20 -2.16 1.02
CA ASP A 141 6.54 -2.16 0.43
C ASP A 141 7.55 -1.61 1.46
N PRO A 142 8.58 -2.41 1.84
CA PRO A 142 9.61 -2.01 2.79
C PRO A 142 10.30 -0.68 2.45
N LYS A 143 10.46 -0.36 1.16
CA LYS A 143 11.14 0.85 0.69
C LYS A 143 10.27 2.10 0.84
N HIS A 144 8.96 1.96 0.68
CA HIS A 144 8.01 3.08 0.73
C HIS A 144 7.52 3.37 2.15
N HIS A 145 7.36 2.34 2.99
CA HIS A 145 6.72 2.46 4.31
C HIS A 145 7.66 2.16 5.48
N TYR A 146 8.97 2.00 5.23
CA TYR A 146 9.95 1.55 6.24
C TYR A 146 9.51 0.25 6.95
N ALA A 147 8.78 -0.61 6.22
CA ALA A 147 8.24 -1.84 6.79
C ALA A 147 9.40 -2.82 7.08
N PRO A 148 9.48 -3.39 8.29
CA PRO A 148 10.63 -4.18 8.68
C PRO A 148 10.67 -5.52 7.95
N VAL A 149 11.86 -5.86 7.45
CA VAL A 149 12.22 -7.20 6.95
C VAL A 149 13.18 -7.80 7.96
N ALA A 150 12.63 -8.37 9.03
CA ALA A 150 13.38 -8.92 10.16
C ALA A 150 12.72 -10.23 10.67
N PRO A 151 13.45 -11.08 11.41
CA PRO A 151 12.86 -12.29 11.98
C PRO A 151 11.59 -11.96 12.79
N GLY A 152 10.54 -12.74 12.57
CA GLY A 152 9.19 -12.54 13.08
C GLY A 152 8.25 -11.85 12.08
N ALA A 153 8.76 -11.10 11.10
CA ALA A 153 7.94 -10.42 10.10
C ALA A 153 7.25 -11.42 9.17
N LEU A 154 6.01 -11.10 8.76
CA LEU A 154 5.30 -11.86 7.74
C LEU A 154 5.53 -11.17 6.39
N LEU A 155 6.13 -11.88 5.45
CA LEU A 155 6.60 -11.33 4.18
C LEU A 155 5.81 -11.92 3.02
N LEU A 156 5.37 -11.02 2.15
CA LEU A 156 4.79 -11.33 0.86
C LEU A 156 5.92 -11.43 -0.16
N VAL A 157 6.07 -12.59 -0.78
CA VAL A 157 7.24 -12.95 -1.59
C VAL A 157 6.78 -13.42 -2.96
N ASP A 158 7.41 -12.87 -4.00
CA ASP A 158 7.26 -13.31 -5.38
C ASP A 158 8.24 -14.47 -5.64
N LEU A 159 7.76 -15.57 -6.21
CA LEU A 159 8.57 -16.75 -6.51
C LEU A 159 9.16 -16.73 -7.93
N ASP A 160 9.06 -15.60 -8.66
CA ASP A 160 9.60 -15.42 -10.02
C ASP A 160 8.99 -16.36 -11.09
N ASP A 161 7.91 -17.06 -10.75
CA ASP A 161 7.09 -17.87 -11.66
C ASP A 161 5.62 -17.41 -11.70
N GLY A 162 5.38 -16.18 -11.25
CA GLY A 162 4.06 -15.56 -11.13
C GLY A 162 3.29 -15.97 -9.89
N ARG A 163 3.88 -16.78 -9.01
CA ARG A 163 3.28 -17.13 -7.71
C ARG A 163 3.70 -16.14 -6.63
N LEU A 164 2.73 -15.81 -5.77
CA LEU A 164 2.88 -14.87 -4.68
C LEU A 164 2.49 -15.54 -3.36
N VAL A 165 3.45 -15.72 -2.45
CA VAL A 165 3.24 -16.44 -1.19
C VAL A 165 3.46 -15.56 0.03
N LEU A 166 2.71 -15.84 1.10
CA LEU A 166 2.89 -15.23 2.41
C LEU A 166 3.58 -16.21 3.36
N ARG A 167 4.68 -15.81 3.98
CA ARG A 167 5.47 -16.63 4.91
C ARG A 167 6.01 -15.81 6.07
N GLN A 168 6.28 -16.44 7.21
CA GLN A 168 7.00 -15.80 8.28
C GLN A 168 8.51 -15.93 8.04
N PHE A 169 9.22 -14.82 8.13
CA PHE A 169 10.67 -14.83 8.22
C PHE A 169 11.07 -15.29 9.63
N THR A 170 11.80 -16.40 9.72
CA THR A 170 12.34 -16.94 10.97
C THR A 170 13.85 -17.11 10.85
N ARG A 171 14.53 -17.08 12.00
CA ARG A 171 15.94 -17.43 12.12
C ARG A 171 16.05 -18.65 13.02
N THR A 172 16.69 -19.70 12.53
CA THR A 172 16.91 -20.93 13.31
C THR A 172 17.97 -20.72 14.39
N GLU A 173 18.06 -21.66 15.34
CA GLU A 173 19.13 -21.65 16.35
C GLU A 173 20.54 -21.73 15.74
N SER A 174 20.67 -22.36 14.56
CA SER A 174 21.91 -22.39 13.78
C SER A 174 22.23 -21.07 13.07
N GLY A 175 21.36 -20.06 13.16
CA GLY A 175 21.54 -18.75 12.53
C GLY A 175 21.12 -18.68 11.07
N GLU A 176 20.45 -19.71 10.55
CA GLU A 176 19.96 -19.72 9.17
C GLU A 176 18.62 -18.98 9.06
N ASP A 177 18.48 -18.21 7.98
CA ASP A 177 17.28 -17.44 7.68
C ASP A 177 16.33 -18.27 6.79
N TRP A 178 15.06 -18.33 7.19
CA TRP A 178 14.04 -19.17 6.56
C TRP A 178 12.70 -18.44 6.43
N LEU A 179 11.99 -18.71 5.35
CA LEU A 179 10.59 -18.35 5.15
C LEU A 179 9.72 -19.58 5.37
N VAL A 180 8.91 -19.56 6.42
CA VAL A 180 8.15 -20.72 6.88
C VAL A 180 6.64 -20.44 6.90
N PRO A 181 5.80 -21.43 6.53
CA PRO A 181 4.37 -21.35 6.74
C PRO A 181 4.04 -21.57 8.21
N LEU A 182 2.89 -21.06 8.66
CA LEU A 182 2.41 -21.18 10.04
C LEU A 182 0.97 -21.72 10.10
N PRO A 183 0.70 -22.94 9.61
CA PRO A 183 -0.63 -23.51 9.70
C PRO A 183 -0.93 -24.01 11.12
N ASP A 184 -2.21 -24.10 11.48
CA ASP A 184 -2.64 -24.71 12.76
C ASP A 184 -2.36 -26.22 12.80
N THR A 185 -2.34 -26.86 11.63
CA THR A 185 -2.02 -28.28 11.46
C THR A 185 -0.96 -28.42 10.38
N PRO A 186 0.10 -29.23 10.57
CA PRO A 186 1.13 -29.45 9.56
C PRO A 186 0.52 -29.88 8.22
N ASN A 187 0.94 -29.23 7.14
CA ASN A 187 0.52 -29.56 5.78
C ASN A 187 1.77 -29.58 4.87
N PRO A 188 2.09 -30.72 4.22
CA PRO A 188 3.28 -30.84 3.36
C PRO A 188 3.21 -29.99 2.08
N ASP A 189 2.03 -29.54 1.66
CA ASP A 189 1.88 -28.71 0.46
C ASP A 189 2.35 -27.27 0.70
N PHE A 190 2.40 -26.83 1.96
CA PHE A 190 2.93 -25.52 2.32
C PHE A 190 4.45 -25.59 2.43
N LYS A 191 5.13 -25.16 1.37
CA LYS A 191 6.60 -25.17 1.31
C LYS A 191 7.22 -24.07 2.17
N SER A 192 8.42 -24.37 2.67
CA SER A 192 9.35 -23.44 3.29
C SER A 192 10.56 -23.22 2.37
N TRP A 193 11.17 -22.04 2.44
CA TRP A 193 12.32 -21.68 1.63
C TRP A 193 13.44 -21.12 2.50
N ARG A 194 14.68 -21.34 2.06
CA ARG A 194 15.82 -20.60 2.62
C ARG A 194 15.71 -19.15 2.19
N PHE A 195 16.13 -18.24 3.05
CA PHE A 195 16.04 -16.81 2.80
C PHE A 195 17.38 -16.11 3.03
N SER A 196 17.65 -15.09 2.23
CA SER A 196 18.86 -14.26 2.36
C SER A 196 18.52 -12.79 2.35
N LEU A 197 18.99 -12.08 3.39
CA LEU A 197 18.96 -10.61 3.43
C LEU A 197 20.03 -9.97 2.54
N LEU A 198 21.00 -10.74 2.04
CA LEU A 198 22.04 -10.27 1.14
C LEU A 198 21.54 -10.35 -0.31
N SER A 199 21.55 -9.23 -1.02
CA SER A 199 21.08 -9.11 -2.41
C SER A 199 21.95 -9.88 -3.40
N ASP A 200 23.29 -9.90 -3.20
CA ASP A 200 24.24 -10.26 -4.27
C ASP A 200 25.47 -11.10 -3.85
N LEU A 201 25.52 -11.70 -2.65
CA LEU A 201 26.80 -12.20 -2.10
C LEU A 201 26.96 -13.71 -1.91
N MET A 202 26.10 -14.54 -2.48
CA MET A 202 26.36 -15.99 -2.51
C MET A 202 26.59 -16.45 -3.95
N PRO A 203 27.84 -16.78 -4.35
CA PRO A 203 28.06 -17.52 -5.58
C PRO A 203 27.41 -18.90 -5.43
N ASP A 204 26.88 -19.43 -6.54
CA ASP A 204 26.33 -20.79 -6.66
C ASP A 204 27.24 -21.81 -5.96
N GLY A 205 26.89 -22.13 -4.72
CA GLY A 205 27.72 -22.88 -3.79
C GLY A 205 27.04 -24.20 -3.45
N ALA A 206 27.20 -25.16 -4.35
CA ALA A 206 27.19 -26.61 -4.14
C ALA A 206 26.10 -27.20 -3.19
N GLY A 207 25.11 -27.87 -3.81
CA GLY A 207 24.71 -29.20 -3.32
C GLY A 207 23.43 -29.33 -2.51
N THR A 208 22.51 -28.38 -2.56
CA THR A 208 21.13 -28.62 -2.10
C THR A 208 20.15 -28.10 -3.14
N ASP A 209 19.27 -28.98 -3.66
CA ASP A 209 18.15 -28.73 -4.58
C ASP A 209 17.10 -27.71 -4.05
N GLN A 210 17.44 -26.94 -3.03
CA GLN A 210 16.53 -26.04 -2.33
C GLN A 210 16.79 -24.61 -2.75
N GLU A 211 15.84 -24.08 -3.50
CA GLU A 211 15.72 -22.69 -3.93
C GLU A 211 15.89 -21.71 -2.75
N VAL A 212 16.77 -20.73 -2.93
CA VAL A 212 17.06 -19.67 -1.94
C VAL A 212 16.40 -18.37 -2.41
N LEU A 213 15.43 -17.89 -1.63
CA LEU A 213 14.78 -16.61 -1.85
C LEU A 213 15.60 -15.48 -1.23
N ARG A 214 15.50 -14.29 -1.81
CA ARG A 214 16.31 -13.11 -1.48
C ARG A 214 15.43 -11.94 -1.07
N ILE A 215 16.03 -10.96 -0.42
CA ILE A 215 15.35 -9.71 -0.07
C ILE A 215 14.76 -8.97 -1.28
N THR A 216 15.31 -9.17 -2.48
CA THR A 216 14.78 -8.63 -3.74
C THR A 216 13.44 -9.23 -4.14
N ASP A 217 13.16 -10.43 -3.65
CA ASP A 217 11.94 -11.19 -3.97
C ASP A 217 10.80 -10.81 -3.00
N VAL A 218 11.13 -10.07 -1.93
CA VAL A 218 10.15 -9.53 -0.98
C VAL A 218 9.42 -8.35 -1.61
N VAL A 219 8.14 -8.57 -1.91
CA VAL A 219 7.25 -7.54 -2.44
C VAL A 219 6.78 -6.60 -1.32
N ALA A 220 6.42 -7.16 -0.17
CA ALA A 220 5.84 -6.41 0.94
C ALA A 220 6.04 -7.11 2.29
N SER A 221 5.98 -6.34 3.38
CA SER A 221 5.89 -6.86 4.75
C SER A 221 4.49 -6.58 5.29
N VAL A 222 3.87 -7.55 5.95
CA VAL A 222 2.52 -7.38 6.53
C VAL A 222 2.61 -6.43 7.70
N MET A 223 1.79 -5.38 7.65
CA MET A 223 1.77 -4.32 8.64
C MET A 223 0.43 -4.28 9.38
N TRP A 224 -0.67 -4.68 8.74
CA TRP A 224 -1.98 -4.73 9.38
C TRP A 224 -2.75 -6.01 8.99
N VAL A 225 -3.43 -6.59 9.98
CA VAL A 225 -4.32 -7.74 9.80
C VAL A 225 -5.65 -7.42 10.46
N HIS A 226 -6.74 -7.53 9.69
CA HIS A 226 -8.09 -7.43 10.23
C HIS A 226 -8.74 -8.81 10.17
N GLN A 227 -8.87 -9.43 11.35
CA GLN A 227 -9.53 -10.72 11.47
C GLN A 227 -11.03 -10.56 11.29
N ARG A 228 -11.62 -11.41 10.46
CA ARG A 228 -13.07 -11.53 10.37
C ARG A 228 -13.56 -12.05 11.73
N ARG A 229 -14.25 -11.22 12.51
CA ARG A 229 -14.93 -11.70 13.72
C ARG A 229 -15.90 -12.80 13.28
N ALA A 230 -15.72 -14.00 13.81
CA ALA A 230 -16.72 -15.05 13.68
C ALA A 230 -18.07 -14.48 14.14
N ALA A 231 -19.10 -14.63 13.32
CA ALA A 231 -20.45 -14.30 13.73
C ALA A 231 -20.73 -15.06 15.03
N LYS A 232 -21.15 -14.37 16.09
CA LYS A 232 -21.62 -15.04 17.31
C LYS A 232 -22.70 -16.03 16.89
N PRO A 233 -22.63 -17.30 17.30
CA PRO A 233 -23.73 -18.23 17.07
C PRO A 233 -24.98 -17.60 17.67
N GLN A 234 -26.01 -17.44 16.84
CA GLN A 234 -27.31 -16.95 17.26
C GLN A 234 -27.85 -17.99 18.25
N PRO A 235 -28.16 -17.60 19.51
CA PRO A 235 -28.76 -18.56 20.44
C PRO A 235 -30.08 -19.02 19.85
N ALA A 236 -30.25 -20.36 19.81
CA ALA A 236 -31.48 -21.02 19.40
C ALA A 236 -32.66 -20.63 20.28
#